data_AF-A0AAE3GAR9-F1
#
_entry.id   AF-A0AAE3GAR9-F1
#
_cell.length_a   1.000
_cell.length_b   1.000
_cell.length_c   1.000
_cell.angle_alpha   90.00
_cell.angle_beta   90.00
_cell.angle_gamma   90.00
#
_symmetry.space_group_name_H-M   'P 1'
#
loop_
_entity.id
_entity.type
_entity.pdbx_description
1 polymer ?
#
loop_
_entity_poly.entity_id
_entity_poly.type
_entity_poly.pdbx_seq_one_letter_code
_entity_poly.pdbx_strand_id
1 'polypeptide(L)'
;MFLTLTTDQPPATDLGFLLHKHPQRAQSFTLASGTAHVFYPRADADECTAALLLEVDPVGLVRGRRDSAFALGQYVNDRPYAAGSLLAVALGAVFRTALKGRCDARPDLAARPIPLRVRIPALPCHGGPDLVARLFGPLGWRVAATPVPLDPVFPEWGAAPYLDVRLSGRALLSDALKQLYVLLPVLDNAKHYWVAEDEVAKLLRAGEGWLAGHPERELITARYLVHRRPYVASALARLAEADEVAADELDNSLADAVATDQAQPGALALARRQRVLAVLREAGARRVLDLGCGSGALLADLLAEPAVTEIVGVDVAARALAAAERRLRLDRMSERQRARISLRQSALTYLDPALAGYDAAVLMEVVEHVDPGRLPALERAVFHGARPGTVVVTTPNAEYNVRFPALGPNRLRHPDHRFEWTREQFRAWAGAVAERRGYRVRHLPVGQPDPEVGAPTQLAVFTRKDG
;
A
#
# COMPACT_ATOMS: atom_id res chain seq x y z
N MET A 1 7.24 20.33 2.95
CA MET A 1 6.47 20.27 1.67
C MET A 1 5.32 21.27 1.67
N PHE A 2 4.80 21.71 0.51
CA PHE A 2 3.67 22.67 0.50
C PHE A 2 2.76 22.54 -0.72
N LEU A 3 1.59 23.18 -0.63
CA LEU A 3 0.77 23.56 -1.77
C LEU A 3 0.37 25.04 -1.67
N THR A 4 -0.01 25.64 -2.81
CA THR A 4 -0.58 26.98 -2.85
C THR A 4 -1.95 27.00 -3.49
N LEU A 5 -2.82 27.88 -3.01
CA LEU A 5 -4.14 28.19 -3.56
C LEU A 5 -4.16 29.67 -3.94
N THR A 6 -4.35 29.98 -5.21
CA THR A 6 -4.35 31.34 -5.75
C THR A 6 -5.69 31.64 -6.41
N THR A 7 -6.19 32.85 -6.21
CA THR A 7 -7.37 33.38 -6.91
C THR A 7 -7.16 34.85 -7.27
N ASP A 8 -7.77 35.26 -8.37
CA ASP A 8 -7.90 36.64 -8.83
C ASP A 8 -9.36 37.13 -8.74
N GLN A 9 -10.23 36.40 -8.04
CA GLN A 9 -11.63 36.78 -7.83
C GLN A 9 -11.73 38.06 -6.98
N PRO A 10 -12.18 39.21 -7.52
CA PRO A 10 -12.17 40.44 -6.75
C PRO A 10 -13.25 40.45 -5.64
N PRO A 11 -12.94 41.00 -4.45
CA PRO A 11 -11.58 41.32 -3.99
C PRO A 11 -10.81 40.04 -3.66
N ALA A 12 -9.62 39.85 -4.24
CA ALA A 12 -8.92 38.57 -4.16
C ALA A 12 -8.58 38.17 -2.71
N THR A 13 -8.37 39.16 -1.83
CA THR A 13 -8.18 38.96 -0.39
C THR A 13 -9.33 38.25 0.31
N ASP A 14 -10.52 38.16 -0.29
CA ASP A 14 -11.63 37.39 0.26
C ASP A 14 -11.33 35.88 0.34
N LEU A 15 -10.28 35.40 -0.34
CA LEU A 15 -9.71 34.07 -0.11
C LEU A 15 -9.38 33.83 1.38
N GLY A 16 -9.00 34.88 2.12
CA GLY A 16 -8.79 34.83 3.56
C GLY A 16 -10.05 34.45 4.36
N PHE A 17 -11.19 35.05 4.01
CA PHE A 17 -12.47 34.71 4.64
C PHE A 17 -12.89 33.28 4.28
N LEU A 18 -12.76 32.89 3.01
CA LEU A 18 -13.14 31.57 2.55
C LEU A 18 -12.31 30.45 3.22
N LEU A 19 -11.01 30.67 3.43
CA LEU A 19 -10.12 29.72 4.12
C LEU A 19 -10.16 29.83 5.66
N HIS A 20 -10.85 30.85 6.19
CA HIS A 20 -10.83 31.20 7.62
C HIS A 20 -9.41 31.43 8.13
N LYS A 21 -8.60 32.16 7.36
CA LYS A 21 -7.21 32.51 7.65
C LYS A 21 -6.96 33.96 7.25
N HIS A 22 -6.51 34.77 8.20
CA HIS A 22 -6.31 36.19 7.96
C HIS A 22 -5.01 36.42 7.15
N PRO A 23 -5.03 37.12 6.01
CA PRO A 23 -3.84 37.26 5.15
C PRO A 23 -2.62 37.88 5.84
N GLN A 24 -2.84 38.82 6.76
CA GLN A 24 -1.77 39.48 7.53
C GLN A 24 -1.27 38.66 8.74
N ARG A 25 -1.74 37.43 8.95
CA ARG A 25 -1.35 36.59 10.10
C ARG A 25 -0.85 35.23 9.61
N ALA A 26 0.46 35.03 9.71
CA ALA A 26 1.02 33.69 9.64
C ALA A 26 0.56 32.88 10.86
N GLN A 27 0.07 31.67 10.63
CA GLN A 27 -0.46 30.79 11.68
C GLN A 27 0.18 29.42 11.59
N SER A 28 0.41 28.80 12.75
CA SER A 28 0.97 27.46 12.86
C SER A 28 0.01 26.56 13.63
N PHE A 29 -0.08 25.29 13.22
CA PHE A 29 -0.99 24.28 13.76
C PHE A 29 -0.20 23.01 14.04
N THR A 30 -0.25 22.53 15.29
CA THR A 30 0.39 21.27 15.67
C THR A 30 -0.42 20.08 15.16
N LEU A 31 0.26 19.17 14.45
CA LEU A 31 -0.27 17.91 13.94
C LEU A 31 0.57 16.75 14.49
N ALA A 32 0.02 15.53 14.43
CA ALA A 32 0.75 14.34 14.85
C ALA A 32 2.04 14.10 14.04
N SER A 33 2.11 14.61 12.80
CA SER A 33 3.26 14.46 11.90
C SER A 33 4.23 15.64 11.91
N GLY A 34 3.96 16.71 12.66
CA GLY A 34 4.75 17.95 12.64
C GLY A 34 3.90 19.21 12.73
N THR A 35 4.33 20.30 12.11
CA THR A 35 3.68 21.61 12.18
C THR A 35 3.19 22.03 10.80
N ALA A 36 1.89 22.33 10.67
CA ALA A 36 1.35 22.96 9.48
C ALA A 36 1.33 24.48 9.64
N HIS A 37 1.88 25.19 8.66
CA HIS A 37 1.92 26.63 8.59
C HIS A 37 1.01 27.13 7.49
N VAL A 38 0.23 28.18 7.77
CA VAL A 38 -0.52 28.93 6.76
C VAL A 38 -0.09 30.37 6.76
N PHE A 39 0.24 30.86 5.58
CA PHE A 39 0.61 32.26 5.34
C PHE A 39 0.25 32.63 3.91
N TYR A 40 0.27 33.92 3.62
CA TYR A 40 -0.11 34.47 2.32
C TYR A 40 1.10 35.13 1.68
N PRO A 41 1.82 34.44 0.77
CA PRO A 41 2.94 35.07 0.04
C PRO A 41 2.49 36.25 -0.83
N ARG A 42 1.19 36.33 -1.16
CA ARG A 42 0.58 37.43 -1.91
C ARG A 42 -0.85 37.67 -1.44
N ALA A 43 -1.25 38.92 -1.21
CA ALA A 43 -2.56 39.28 -0.68
C ALA A 43 -2.95 40.71 -1.10
N ASP A 44 -3.19 40.86 -2.39
CA ASP A 44 -3.43 42.12 -3.06
C ASP A 44 -4.91 42.17 -3.49
N ALA A 45 -5.41 43.32 -3.93
CA ALA A 45 -6.79 43.43 -4.39
C ALA A 45 -7.09 42.53 -5.61
N ASP A 46 -6.11 42.38 -6.49
CA ASP A 46 -6.24 41.68 -7.78
C ASP A 46 -5.80 40.21 -7.74
N GLU A 47 -4.95 39.82 -6.80
CA GLU A 47 -4.52 38.43 -6.63
C GLU A 47 -4.19 38.13 -5.18
N CYS A 48 -4.66 36.99 -4.70
CA CYS A 48 -4.36 36.48 -3.38
C CYS A 48 -3.93 35.02 -3.47
N THR A 49 -2.81 34.69 -2.84
CA THR A 49 -2.24 33.35 -2.76
C THR A 49 -2.08 32.95 -1.30
N ALA A 50 -2.75 31.87 -0.91
CA ALA A 50 -2.51 31.18 0.36
C ALA A 50 -1.53 30.01 0.16
N ALA A 51 -0.60 29.82 1.08
CA ALA A 51 0.28 28.67 1.14
C ALA A 51 -0.05 27.82 2.37
N LEU A 52 -0.15 26.50 2.18
CA LEU A 52 -0.14 25.52 3.26
C LEU A 52 1.18 24.76 3.19
N LEU A 53 2.07 25.05 4.15
CA LEU A 53 3.38 24.42 4.30
C LEU A 53 3.30 23.41 5.45
N LEU A 54 3.55 22.14 5.18
CA LEU A 54 3.74 21.14 6.22
C LEU A 54 5.24 20.94 6.46
N GLU A 55 5.65 21.30 7.67
CA GLU A 55 6.95 20.99 8.25
C GLU A 55 6.79 19.70 9.04
N VAL A 56 7.28 18.60 8.48
CA VAL A 56 7.25 17.29 9.15
C VAL A 56 8.43 17.24 10.13
N ASP A 57 8.19 16.77 11.35
CA ASP A 57 9.28 16.44 12.27
C ASP A 57 9.77 15.02 11.95
N PRO A 58 10.90 14.84 11.23
CA PRO A 58 11.38 13.52 10.86
C PRO A 58 11.77 12.70 12.10
N VAL A 59 12.20 13.36 13.18
CA VAL A 59 12.61 12.70 14.42
C VAL A 59 11.38 12.34 15.26
N GLY A 60 10.39 13.22 15.35
CA GLY A 60 9.10 12.98 16.00
C GLY A 60 8.26 11.91 15.30
N LEU A 61 8.39 11.75 13.98
CA LEU A 61 7.76 10.65 13.23
C LEU A 61 8.31 9.26 13.66
N VAL A 62 9.49 9.24 14.28
CA VAL A 62 10.25 8.05 14.66
C VAL A 62 10.28 7.87 16.19
N ARG A 63 10.31 8.96 16.98
CA ARG A 63 10.33 8.92 18.46
C ARG A 63 8.99 8.46 19.04
N GLY A 64 9.04 7.43 19.88
CA GLY A 64 7.85 6.80 20.50
C GLY A 64 7.44 5.47 19.86
N ARG A 65 7.99 5.16 18.68
CA ARG A 65 8.04 3.79 18.15
C ARG A 65 9.39 3.20 18.53
N ARG A 66 9.42 2.17 19.39
CA ARG A 66 10.63 1.38 19.65
C ARG A 66 10.90 0.48 18.44
N ASP A 67 11.33 1.08 17.33
CA ASP A 67 11.82 0.39 16.14
C ASP A 67 13.36 0.45 16.14
N SER A 68 14.01 -0.67 16.41
CA SER A 68 15.47 -0.80 16.45
C SER A 68 16.01 -1.51 15.20
N ALA A 69 15.68 -1.03 14.01
CA ALA A 69 16.20 -1.63 12.77
C ALA A 69 16.15 -0.65 11.58
N PHE A 70 17.35 -0.16 11.22
CA PHE A 70 17.68 0.83 10.18
C PHE A 70 17.52 2.31 10.57
N ALA A 71 18.41 2.76 11.45
CA ALA A 71 18.53 4.13 11.93
C ALA A 71 18.95 5.17 10.86
N LEU A 72 18.96 4.88 9.55
CA LEU A 72 19.26 5.87 8.51
C LEU A 72 18.05 6.19 7.63
N GLY A 73 17.35 5.20 7.08
CA GLY A 73 16.16 5.41 6.23
C GLY A 73 14.94 6.02 6.96
N GLN A 74 14.93 5.94 8.29
CA GLN A 74 13.96 6.67 9.13
C GLN A 74 14.29 8.17 9.24
N TYR A 75 15.56 8.54 9.09
CA TYR A 75 16.05 9.92 9.18
C TYR A 75 16.25 10.56 7.80
N VAL A 76 16.56 9.75 6.78
CA VAL A 76 16.76 10.15 5.38
C VAL A 76 15.70 9.46 4.53
N ASN A 77 14.58 10.14 4.37
CA ASN A 77 13.53 9.78 3.43
C ASN A 77 12.89 11.05 2.88
N ASP A 78 12.11 10.87 1.83
CA ASP A 78 11.40 11.92 1.11
C ASP A 78 10.16 12.46 1.82
N ARG A 79 9.63 11.76 2.83
CA ARG A 79 8.33 12.08 3.45
C ARG A 79 8.19 13.51 3.97
N PRO A 80 9.23 14.16 4.53
CA PRO A 80 9.12 15.57 4.92
C PRO A 80 8.93 16.53 3.74
N TYR A 81 9.24 16.08 2.53
CA TYR A 81 9.37 16.89 1.33
C TYR A 81 8.33 16.55 0.25
N ALA A 82 7.78 15.34 0.24
CA ALA A 82 6.80 14.85 -0.75
C ALA A 82 5.35 15.21 -0.39
N ALA A 83 4.68 16.02 -1.22
CA ALA A 83 3.34 16.57 -1.02
C ALA A 83 2.19 15.55 -1.23
N GLY A 84 2.23 14.41 -0.53
CA GLY A 84 1.25 13.32 -0.60
C GLY A 84 0.25 13.29 0.57
N SER A 85 0.06 12.11 1.16
CA SER A 85 -0.98 11.85 2.17
C SER A 85 -0.89 12.71 3.43
N LEU A 86 0.32 13.06 3.89
CA LEU A 86 0.50 13.91 5.07
C LEU A 86 0.01 15.35 4.83
N LEU A 87 0.13 15.85 3.60
CA LEU A 87 -0.38 17.18 3.23
C LEU A 87 -1.91 17.18 3.17
N ALA A 88 -2.53 16.08 2.75
CA ALA A 88 -3.98 15.90 2.81
C ALA A 88 -4.51 15.93 4.26
N VAL A 89 -3.79 15.32 5.21
CA VAL A 89 -4.14 15.42 6.64
C VAL A 89 -4.05 16.87 7.13
N ALA A 90 -3.00 17.61 6.74
CA ALA A 90 -2.86 19.02 7.07
C ALA A 90 -3.99 19.88 6.48
N LEU A 91 -4.38 19.65 5.22
CA LEU A 91 -5.55 20.28 4.59
C LEU A 91 -6.82 20.07 5.44
N GLY A 92 -7.10 18.82 5.81
CA GLY A 92 -8.26 18.43 6.63
C GLY A 92 -8.29 19.08 8.01
N ALA A 93 -7.12 19.23 8.63
CA ALA A 93 -7.01 19.84 9.95
C ALA A 93 -7.15 21.37 9.91
N VAL A 94 -6.45 22.02 8.97
CA VAL A 94 -6.29 23.48 8.94
C VAL A 94 -7.45 24.20 8.25
N PHE A 95 -8.01 23.59 7.20
CA PHE A 95 -9.11 24.16 6.41
C PHE A 95 -10.46 23.46 6.67
N ARG A 96 -10.65 22.89 7.87
CA ARG A 96 -11.84 22.13 8.25
C ARG A 96 -13.17 22.86 7.97
N THR A 97 -13.24 24.16 8.24
CA THR A 97 -14.47 24.95 8.02
C THR A 97 -14.72 25.19 6.53
N ALA A 98 -13.67 25.53 5.78
CA ALA A 98 -13.73 25.74 4.33
C ALA A 98 -14.10 24.44 3.58
N LEU A 99 -13.59 23.29 4.02
CA LEU A 99 -13.96 21.96 3.50
C LEU A 99 -15.47 21.66 3.62
N LYS A 100 -16.14 22.25 4.60
CA LYS A 100 -17.60 22.12 4.78
C LYS A 100 -18.40 23.13 3.93
N GLY A 101 -17.74 23.97 3.13
CA GLY A 101 -18.40 25.02 2.35
C GLY A 101 -18.96 26.17 3.18
N ARG A 102 -18.62 26.27 4.47
CA ARG A 102 -19.15 27.32 5.35
C ARG A 102 -18.27 28.57 5.32
N CYS A 103 -18.86 29.72 5.06
CA CYS A 103 -18.24 31.03 5.25
C CYS A 103 -19.28 32.08 5.65
N ASP A 104 -19.41 32.36 6.95
CA ASP A 104 -20.45 33.28 7.45
C ASP A 104 -20.20 34.74 7.02
N ALA A 105 -18.93 35.11 6.82
CA ALA A 105 -18.54 36.46 6.41
C ALA A 105 -18.76 36.73 4.90
N ARG A 106 -18.77 35.67 4.08
CA ARG A 106 -18.93 35.71 2.61
C ARG A 106 -19.72 34.49 2.11
N PRO A 107 -21.00 34.35 2.48
CA PRO A 107 -21.80 33.17 2.14
C PRO A 107 -21.98 33.02 0.62
N ASP A 108 -22.29 34.11 -0.08
CA ASP A 108 -22.49 34.09 -1.55
C ASP A 108 -21.23 33.68 -2.30
N LEU A 109 -20.05 34.07 -1.80
CA LEU A 109 -18.78 33.73 -2.40
C LEU A 109 -18.41 32.26 -2.17
N ALA A 110 -18.74 31.71 -1.00
CA ALA A 110 -18.52 30.30 -0.70
C ALA A 110 -19.45 29.38 -1.48
N ALA A 111 -20.64 29.85 -1.86
CA ALA A 111 -21.64 29.11 -2.62
C ALA A 111 -21.48 29.19 -4.15
N ARG A 112 -20.46 29.88 -4.68
CA ARG A 112 -20.25 30.03 -6.13
C ARG A 112 -18.85 29.60 -6.60
N PRO A 113 -18.72 29.04 -7.81
CA PRO A 113 -17.40 28.73 -8.36
C PRO A 113 -16.56 29.99 -8.61
N ILE A 114 -15.33 29.99 -8.10
CA ILE A 114 -14.34 31.06 -8.27
C ILE A 114 -13.17 30.57 -9.12
N PRO A 115 -12.48 31.46 -9.87
CA PRO A 115 -11.23 31.12 -10.54
C PRO A 115 -10.19 30.71 -9.49
N LEU A 116 -9.62 29.52 -9.65
CA LEU A 116 -8.64 28.95 -8.73
C LEU A 116 -7.44 28.43 -9.52
N ARG A 117 -6.26 28.67 -8.95
CA ARG A 117 -4.99 28.04 -9.36
C ARG A 117 -4.40 27.31 -8.16
N VAL A 118 -4.08 26.05 -8.33
CA VAL A 118 -3.42 25.22 -7.31
C VAL A 118 -2.04 24.85 -7.82
N ARG A 119 -1.01 24.95 -6.98
CA ARG A 119 0.33 24.44 -7.29
C ARG A 119 0.81 23.48 -6.21
N ILE A 120 1.33 22.33 -6.64
CA ILE A 120 1.92 21.29 -5.79
C ILE A 120 3.28 20.91 -6.40
N PRO A 121 4.39 21.50 -5.93
CA PRO A 121 5.68 21.39 -6.63
C PRO A 121 6.36 20.01 -6.55
N ALA A 122 5.99 19.19 -5.57
CA ALA A 122 6.64 17.91 -5.29
C ALA A 122 5.60 16.83 -4.99
N LEU A 123 4.67 16.60 -5.91
CA LEU A 123 3.62 15.59 -5.75
C LEU A 123 4.18 14.20 -6.08
N PRO A 124 4.23 13.24 -5.13
CA PRO A 124 4.56 11.85 -5.45
C PRO A 124 3.50 11.26 -6.38
N CYS A 125 3.92 10.74 -7.54
CA CYS A 125 3.01 10.13 -8.50
C CYS A 125 3.70 9.04 -9.33
N HIS A 126 3.47 7.78 -8.95
CA HIS A 126 4.01 6.62 -9.65
C HIS A 126 3.28 6.34 -10.99
N GLY A 127 2.11 6.95 -11.22
CA GLY A 127 1.34 6.83 -12.46
C GLY A 127 1.66 7.89 -13.51
N GLY A 128 2.64 8.75 -13.26
CA GLY A 128 3.06 9.82 -14.18
C GLY A 128 2.01 10.94 -14.38
N PRO A 129 2.30 11.88 -15.30
CA PRO A 129 1.42 13.02 -15.61
C PRO A 129 0.01 12.63 -16.06
N ASP A 130 -0.12 11.55 -16.83
CA ASP A 130 -1.41 11.10 -17.39
C ASP A 130 -2.41 10.71 -16.30
N LEU A 131 -1.93 10.12 -15.21
CA LEU A 131 -2.78 9.80 -14.07
C LEU A 131 -3.34 11.08 -13.42
N VAL A 132 -2.53 12.13 -13.29
CA VAL A 132 -2.99 13.41 -12.74
C VAL A 132 -4.08 14.00 -13.64
N ALA A 133 -3.90 13.94 -14.96
CA ALA A 133 -4.90 14.39 -15.93
C ALA A 133 -6.21 13.59 -15.84
N ARG A 134 -6.14 12.26 -15.72
CA ARG A 134 -7.33 11.40 -15.55
C ARG A 134 -8.08 11.63 -14.25
N LEU A 135 -7.39 12.03 -13.17
CA LEU A 135 -8.01 12.27 -11.87
C LEU A 135 -8.58 13.68 -11.71
N PHE A 136 -7.94 14.71 -12.25
CA PHE A 136 -8.39 16.10 -12.09
C PHE A 136 -9.11 16.66 -13.34
N GLY A 137 -8.83 16.15 -14.53
CA GLY A 137 -9.46 16.60 -15.78
C GLY A 137 -10.99 16.48 -15.77
N PRO A 138 -11.57 15.31 -15.43
CA PRO A 138 -13.03 15.14 -15.34
C PRO A 138 -13.72 16.06 -14.32
N LEU A 139 -12.96 16.60 -13.36
CA LEU A 139 -13.44 17.54 -12.35
C LEU A 139 -13.42 19.00 -12.82
N GLY A 140 -13.10 19.26 -14.09
CA GLY A 140 -13.08 20.59 -14.70
C GLY A 140 -11.76 21.34 -14.56
N TRP A 141 -10.69 20.68 -14.11
CA TRP A 141 -9.37 21.30 -14.02
C TRP A 141 -8.61 21.20 -15.34
N ARG A 142 -8.01 22.31 -15.77
CA ARG A 142 -6.88 22.27 -16.68
C ARG A 142 -5.64 21.85 -15.89
N VAL A 143 -5.05 20.73 -16.29
CA VAL A 143 -3.92 20.10 -15.61
C VAL A 143 -2.63 20.36 -16.39
N ALA A 144 -1.60 20.86 -15.71
CA ALA A 144 -0.22 20.80 -16.17
C ALA A 144 0.59 20.05 -15.12
N ALA A 145 1.17 18.91 -15.51
CA ALA A 145 1.96 18.06 -14.62
C ALA A 145 3.30 17.77 -15.28
N THR A 146 4.39 18.25 -14.69
CA THR A 146 5.73 18.15 -15.27
C THR A 146 6.62 17.28 -14.39
N PRO A 147 7.27 16.22 -14.92
CA PRO A 147 8.25 15.45 -14.18
C PRO A 147 9.39 16.33 -13.67
N VAL A 148 9.75 16.14 -12.40
CA VAL A 148 10.91 16.82 -11.80
C VAL A 148 12.16 15.98 -12.11
N PRO A 149 13.27 16.56 -12.58
CA PRO A 149 14.53 15.80 -12.75
C PRO A 149 15.00 15.26 -11.39
N LEU A 150 15.55 14.04 -11.35
CA LEU A 150 16.08 13.46 -10.11
C LEU A 150 17.22 14.32 -9.56
N ASP A 151 18.12 14.72 -10.46
CA ASP A 151 19.17 15.68 -10.19
C ASP A 151 19.40 16.51 -11.47
N PRO A 152 19.28 17.85 -11.42
CA PRO A 152 19.52 18.69 -12.59
C PRO A 152 20.99 18.69 -13.06
N VAL A 153 21.94 18.28 -12.20
CA VAL A 153 23.37 18.15 -12.53
C VAL A 153 23.65 16.82 -13.24
N PHE A 154 22.84 15.79 -13.01
CA PHE A 154 22.98 14.45 -13.62
C PHE A 154 21.70 14.03 -14.37
N PRO A 155 21.42 14.61 -15.56
CA PRO A 155 20.20 14.33 -16.32
C PRO A 155 20.02 12.85 -16.70
N GLU A 156 21.12 12.11 -16.84
CA GLU A 156 21.13 10.68 -17.15
C GLU A 156 20.49 9.80 -16.08
N TRP A 157 20.31 10.31 -14.85
CA TRP A 157 19.58 9.60 -13.79
C TRP A 157 18.05 9.63 -13.97
N GLY A 158 17.57 10.43 -14.93
CA GLY A 158 16.16 10.49 -15.29
C GLY A 158 15.30 11.33 -14.34
N ALA A 159 14.00 11.07 -14.34
CA ALA A 159 13.03 11.81 -13.54
C ALA A 159 12.94 11.28 -12.11
N ALA A 160 12.78 12.19 -11.16
CA ALA A 160 12.35 11.86 -9.81
C ALA A 160 10.91 11.29 -9.82
N PRO A 161 10.50 10.53 -8.80
CA PRO A 161 9.12 10.05 -8.67
C PRO A 161 8.12 11.17 -8.27
N TYR A 162 8.40 12.42 -8.62
CA TYR A 162 7.61 13.61 -8.29
C TYR A 162 7.25 14.42 -9.52
N LEU A 163 6.09 15.09 -9.43
CA LEU A 163 5.59 16.03 -10.44
C LEU A 163 5.43 17.43 -9.82
N ASP A 164 5.79 18.48 -10.56
CA ASP A 164 5.25 19.84 -10.33
C ASP A 164 3.88 19.88 -11.01
N VAL A 165 2.83 19.90 -10.19
CA VAL A 165 1.44 19.92 -10.64
C VAL A 165 0.84 21.30 -10.48
N ARG A 166 0.25 21.80 -11.57
CA ARG A 166 -0.55 23.03 -11.61
C ARG A 166 -1.95 22.70 -12.10
N LEU A 167 -2.93 23.09 -11.31
CA LEU A 167 -4.35 22.96 -11.65
C LEU A 167 -4.92 24.37 -11.81
N SER A 168 -5.65 24.63 -12.89
CA SER A 168 -6.36 25.90 -13.08
C SER A 168 -7.78 25.66 -13.57
N GLY A 169 -8.76 26.32 -12.97
CA GLY A 169 -10.16 26.13 -13.31
C GLY A 169 -11.08 27.04 -12.51
N ARG A 170 -12.40 26.86 -12.66
CA ARG A 170 -13.40 27.49 -11.80
C ARG A 170 -14.04 26.40 -10.95
N ALA A 171 -13.99 26.55 -9.63
CA ALA A 171 -14.55 25.56 -8.71
C ALA A 171 -15.05 26.24 -7.42
N LEU A 172 -15.98 25.59 -6.72
CA LEU A 172 -16.22 25.92 -5.31
C LEU A 172 -14.94 25.63 -4.53
N LEU A 173 -14.54 26.54 -3.63
CA LEU A 173 -13.33 26.34 -2.84
C LEU A 173 -13.43 25.06 -1.99
N SER A 174 -14.62 24.76 -1.46
CA SER A 174 -14.87 23.52 -0.72
C SER A 174 -14.60 22.28 -1.56
N ASP A 175 -15.02 22.29 -2.82
CA ASP A 175 -14.86 21.14 -3.71
C ASP A 175 -13.41 20.97 -4.11
N ALA A 176 -12.72 22.07 -4.44
CA ALA A 176 -11.27 22.03 -4.69
C ALA A 176 -10.50 21.43 -3.50
N LEU A 177 -10.83 21.84 -2.27
CA LEU A 177 -10.21 21.32 -1.05
C LEU A 177 -10.56 19.83 -0.82
N LYS A 178 -11.80 19.43 -1.04
CA LYS A 178 -12.26 18.03 -0.91
C LYS A 178 -11.59 17.12 -1.93
N GLN A 179 -11.49 17.56 -3.19
CA GLN A 179 -10.82 16.86 -4.27
C GLN A 179 -9.34 16.67 -3.96
N LEU A 180 -8.63 17.72 -3.52
CA LEU A 180 -7.24 17.61 -3.06
C LEU A 180 -7.10 16.66 -1.86
N TYR A 181 -8.00 16.75 -0.88
CA TYR A 181 -8.00 15.88 0.30
C TYR A 181 -8.13 14.38 -0.07
N VAL A 182 -8.92 14.06 -1.10
CA VAL A 182 -9.11 12.68 -1.56
C VAL A 182 -8.01 12.22 -2.52
N LEU A 183 -7.61 13.06 -3.48
CA LEU A 183 -6.78 12.65 -4.60
C LEU A 183 -5.27 12.69 -4.29
N LEU A 184 -4.80 13.52 -3.36
CA LEU A 184 -3.39 13.52 -2.95
C LEU A 184 -2.95 12.13 -2.41
N PRO A 185 -3.70 11.46 -1.50
CA PRO A 185 -3.38 10.10 -1.09
C PRO A 185 -3.49 9.05 -2.21
N VAL A 186 -4.37 9.25 -3.20
CA VAL A 186 -4.56 8.34 -4.34
C VAL A 186 -3.36 8.39 -5.28
N LEU A 187 -2.76 9.58 -5.46
CA LEU A 187 -1.56 9.81 -6.27
C LEU A 187 -0.29 9.30 -5.57
N ASP A 188 -0.20 9.57 -4.28
CA ASP A 188 0.88 9.10 -3.40
C ASP A 188 0.94 7.55 -3.36
N ASN A 189 -0.23 6.90 -3.32
CA ASN A 189 -0.37 5.44 -3.25
C ASN A 189 0.42 4.79 -2.07
N ALA A 190 0.72 5.60 -1.04
CA ALA A 190 1.49 5.24 0.13
C ALA A 190 0.81 5.77 1.41
N LYS A 191 -0.43 5.34 1.70
CA LYS A 191 -1.06 5.70 2.98
C LYS A 191 -0.37 4.99 4.16
N HIS A 192 0.05 5.78 5.16
CA HIS A 192 0.80 5.32 6.34
C HIS A 192 -0.05 5.10 7.61
N TYR A 193 -1.38 5.10 7.52
CA TYR A 193 -2.30 4.78 8.63
C TYR A 193 -3.25 3.63 8.28
N TRP A 194 -3.83 2.98 9.29
CA TRP A 194 -4.85 1.93 9.09
C TRP A 194 -6.11 2.53 8.47
N VAL A 195 -6.57 1.94 7.37
CA VAL A 195 -7.93 2.19 6.86
C VAL A 195 -8.91 1.41 7.74
N ALA A 196 -9.70 2.12 8.54
CA ALA A 196 -10.83 1.60 9.30
C ALA A 196 -12.15 2.01 8.63
N GLU A 197 -13.28 1.52 9.14
CA GLU A 197 -14.61 1.77 8.56
C GLU A 197 -14.96 3.27 8.50
N ASP A 198 -14.41 4.07 9.42
CA ASP A 198 -14.54 5.53 9.42
C ASP A 198 -13.90 6.19 8.20
N GLU A 199 -12.87 5.59 7.58
CA GLU A 199 -12.26 6.08 6.34
C GLU A 199 -13.19 5.94 5.13
N VAL A 200 -14.08 4.95 5.12
CA VAL A 200 -15.13 4.84 4.10
C VAL A 200 -16.09 6.02 4.23
N ALA A 201 -16.54 6.31 5.45
CA ALA A 201 -17.42 7.46 5.71
C ALA A 201 -16.75 8.80 5.38
N LYS A 202 -15.45 8.94 5.63
CA LYS A 202 -14.66 10.13 5.26
C LYS A 202 -14.55 10.27 3.74
N LEU A 203 -14.27 9.17 3.02
CA LEU A 203 -14.22 9.16 1.56
C LEU A 203 -15.55 9.60 0.98
N LEU A 204 -16.66 9.01 1.42
CA LEU A 204 -18.00 9.33 0.90
C LEU A 204 -18.37 10.79 1.17
N ARG A 205 -18.09 11.31 2.37
CA ARG A 205 -18.36 12.72 2.71
C ARG A 205 -17.51 13.69 1.90
N ALA A 206 -16.25 13.37 1.65
CA ALA A 206 -15.38 14.22 0.83
C ALA A 206 -15.63 14.03 -0.68
N GLY A 207 -16.14 12.87 -1.08
CA GLY A 207 -16.52 12.52 -2.44
C GLY A 207 -17.93 12.99 -2.84
N GLU A 208 -18.73 13.45 -1.88
CA GLU A 208 -20.09 13.92 -2.12
C GLU A 208 -20.14 14.99 -3.23
N GLY A 209 -21.03 14.78 -4.19
CA GLY A 209 -21.24 15.67 -5.33
C GLY A 209 -20.32 15.47 -6.53
N TRP A 210 -19.27 14.62 -6.45
CA TRP A 210 -18.35 14.42 -7.59
C TRP A 210 -17.83 12.99 -7.77
N LEU A 211 -17.66 12.21 -6.70
CA LEU A 211 -17.00 10.91 -6.77
C LEU A 211 -17.86 9.85 -7.46
N ALA A 212 -19.19 9.87 -7.26
CA ALA A 212 -20.12 8.90 -7.85
C ALA A 212 -20.09 8.94 -9.39
N GLY A 213 -20.11 10.14 -9.96
CA GLY A 213 -20.00 10.38 -11.42
C GLY A 213 -18.57 10.42 -11.97
N HIS A 214 -17.53 10.17 -11.16
CA HIS A 214 -16.15 10.25 -11.64
C HIS A 214 -15.77 9.01 -12.47
N PRO A 215 -15.18 9.14 -13.68
CA PRO A 215 -14.83 7.98 -14.51
C PRO A 215 -13.81 7.04 -13.84
N GLU A 216 -12.94 7.60 -13.00
CA GLU A 216 -11.95 6.85 -12.20
C GLU A 216 -12.44 6.46 -10.79
N ARG A 217 -13.75 6.47 -10.50
CA ARG A 217 -14.29 6.23 -9.14
C ARG A 217 -13.78 4.93 -8.49
N GLU A 218 -13.62 3.88 -9.29
CA GLU A 218 -13.09 2.59 -8.84
C GLU A 218 -11.62 2.68 -8.45
N LEU A 219 -10.80 3.32 -9.29
CA LEU A 219 -9.37 3.55 -9.02
C LEU A 219 -9.17 4.43 -7.79
N ILE A 220 -9.94 5.52 -7.68
CA ILE A 220 -9.92 6.45 -6.55
C ILE A 220 -10.26 5.70 -5.26
N THR A 221 -11.39 4.97 -5.25
CA THR A 221 -11.86 4.21 -4.09
C THR A 221 -10.86 3.13 -3.70
N ALA A 222 -10.32 2.39 -4.68
CA ALA A 222 -9.34 1.34 -4.44
C ALA A 222 -8.06 1.89 -3.81
N ARG A 223 -7.46 2.93 -4.37
CA ARG A 223 -6.21 3.49 -3.83
C ARG A 223 -6.42 4.24 -2.52
N TYR A 224 -7.52 4.98 -2.37
CA TYR A 224 -7.85 5.68 -1.12
C TYR A 224 -8.01 4.71 0.05
N LEU A 225 -8.60 3.53 -0.19
CA LEU A 225 -8.82 2.50 0.83
C LEU A 225 -7.72 1.42 0.85
N VAL A 226 -6.57 1.69 0.22
CA VAL A 226 -5.39 0.80 0.20
C VAL A 226 -5.77 -0.61 -0.26
N HIS A 227 -6.58 -0.70 -1.31
CA HIS A 227 -7.06 -1.91 -1.97
C HIS A 227 -7.77 -2.91 -1.04
N ARG A 228 -8.36 -2.46 0.08
CA ARG A 228 -9.12 -3.33 0.99
C ARG A 228 -10.49 -3.65 0.43
N ARG A 229 -10.59 -4.79 -0.27
CA ARG A 229 -11.80 -5.26 -0.97
C ARG A 229 -13.12 -5.07 -0.21
N PRO A 230 -13.27 -5.39 1.10
CA PRO A 230 -14.55 -5.18 1.80
C PRO A 230 -14.97 -3.72 1.89
N TYR A 231 -14.01 -2.81 2.11
CA TYR A 231 -14.27 -1.38 2.20
C TYR A 231 -14.47 -0.75 0.83
N VAL A 232 -13.74 -1.24 -0.18
CA VAL A 232 -13.91 -0.80 -1.58
C VAL A 232 -15.31 -1.19 -2.07
N ALA A 233 -15.74 -2.43 -1.86
CA ALA A 233 -17.08 -2.89 -2.22
C ALA A 233 -18.18 -2.10 -1.49
N SER A 234 -18.02 -1.89 -0.17
CA SER A 234 -18.96 -1.08 0.62
C SER A 234 -19.05 0.37 0.14
N ALA A 235 -17.92 0.99 -0.19
CA ALA A 235 -17.90 2.36 -0.70
C ALA A 235 -18.55 2.46 -2.10
N LEU A 236 -18.25 1.53 -3.00
CA LEU A 236 -18.83 1.51 -4.35
C LEU A 236 -20.34 1.26 -4.32
N ALA A 237 -20.83 0.33 -3.48
CA ALA A 237 -22.26 0.08 -3.32
C ALA A 237 -23.00 1.35 -2.85
N ARG A 238 -22.46 2.04 -1.84
CA ARG A 238 -23.04 3.29 -1.33
C ARG A 238 -22.96 4.47 -2.29
N LEU A 239 -21.97 4.48 -3.19
CA LEU A 239 -21.89 5.46 -4.27
C LEU A 239 -22.93 5.19 -5.35
N ALA A 240 -23.21 3.91 -5.66
CA ALA A 240 -24.26 3.52 -6.58
C ALA A 240 -25.67 3.88 -6.03
N GLU A 241 -25.94 3.59 -4.76
CA GLU A 241 -27.19 3.97 -4.07
C GLU A 241 -27.44 5.50 -4.07
N ALA A 242 -26.38 6.32 -4.10
CA ALA A 242 -26.48 7.77 -4.14
C ALA A 242 -26.78 8.33 -5.55
N ASP A 243 -26.50 7.57 -6.61
CA ASP A 243 -26.83 7.90 -8.00
C ASP A 243 -28.26 7.45 -8.39
N GLU A 244 -28.85 6.48 -7.68
CA GLU A 244 -30.17 5.86 -7.97
C GLU A 244 -31.41 6.75 -7.66
N VAL A 245 -31.29 8.08 -7.65
CA VAL A 245 -32.47 8.98 -7.82
C VAL A 245 -32.70 9.35 -9.30
N ALA A 246 -31.96 8.75 -10.23
CA ALA A 246 -32.41 8.65 -11.62
C ALA A 246 -31.91 7.36 -12.27
N ALA A 247 -32.89 6.56 -12.69
CA ALA A 247 -32.83 5.32 -13.47
C ALA A 247 -32.67 4.02 -12.64
N ASP A 248 -33.83 3.50 -12.26
CA ASP A 248 -34.08 2.06 -12.09
C ASP A 248 -33.56 1.29 -13.31
N GLU A 249 -32.59 0.41 -13.09
CA GLU A 249 -32.57 -0.98 -13.55
C GLU A 249 -31.17 -1.55 -13.24
N LEU A 250 -31.09 -2.51 -12.33
CA LEU A 250 -30.56 -3.84 -12.64
C LEU A 250 -30.98 -4.83 -11.54
N ASP A 251 -31.83 -5.73 -12.02
CA ASP A 251 -32.57 -6.78 -11.35
C ASP A 251 -31.69 -7.83 -10.66
N ASN A 252 -32.22 -8.33 -9.54
CA ASN A 252 -31.71 -9.46 -8.77
C ASN A 252 -32.17 -10.77 -9.43
N SER A 253 -31.24 -11.56 -9.97
CA SER A 253 -31.41 -13.02 -10.14
C SER A 253 -30.00 -13.59 -10.49
N LEU A 254 -29.45 -14.68 -9.95
CA LEU A 254 -29.94 -15.89 -9.31
C LEU A 254 -28.82 -16.51 -8.45
N ALA A 255 -29.23 -17.21 -7.39
CA ALA A 255 -28.48 -18.34 -6.85
C ALA A 255 -28.67 -19.58 -7.75
N ASP A 256 -27.56 -20.30 -7.90
CA ASP A 256 -27.35 -21.68 -8.37
C ASP A 256 -27.26 -22.05 -9.87
N ALA A 257 -26.26 -22.92 -10.11
CA ALA A 257 -25.81 -23.63 -11.31
C ALA A 257 -24.96 -22.78 -12.30
N VAL A 258 -23.72 -23.09 -12.67
CA VAL A 258 -22.99 -24.37 -12.80
C VAL A 258 -21.47 -24.09 -12.65
N ALA A 259 -20.75 -25.04 -12.08
CA ALA A 259 -19.29 -25.05 -11.96
C ALA A 259 -18.54 -24.56 -13.22
N THR A 260 -17.74 -23.49 -13.08
CA THR A 260 -16.46 -23.34 -13.78
C THR A 260 -15.49 -22.58 -12.88
N ASP A 261 -14.34 -23.20 -12.67
CA ASP A 261 -13.27 -22.80 -11.77
C ASP A 261 -12.50 -21.61 -12.37
N GLN A 262 -12.49 -20.47 -11.67
CA GLN A 262 -11.58 -19.35 -11.95
C GLN A 262 -11.08 -18.75 -10.62
N ALA A 263 -9.81 -19.02 -10.31
CA ALA A 263 -9.16 -18.61 -9.08
C ALA A 263 -9.09 -17.08 -8.93
N GLN A 264 -9.94 -16.51 -8.07
CA GLN A 264 -9.74 -15.17 -7.54
C GLN A 264 -8.40 -15.09 -6.77
N PRO A 265 -7.66 -13.96 -6.80
CA PRO A 265 -6.38 -13.82 -6.10
C PRO A 265 -6.40 -14.19 -4.60
N GLY A 266 -7.56 -13.98 -3.94
CA GLY A 266 -7.76 -14.38 -2.54
C GLY A 266 -7.89 -15.90 -2.35
N ALA A 267 -8.49 -16.61 -3.30
CA ALA A 267 -8.68 -18.06 -3.24
C ALA A 267 -7.34 -18.80 -3.39
N LEU A 268 -6.48 -18.35 -4.32
CA LEU A 268 -5.16 -18.95 -4.50
C LEU A 268 -4.25 -18.73 -3.28
N ALA A 269 -4.25 -17.51 -2.72
CA ALA A 269 -3.48 -17.21 -1.52
C ALA A 269 -3.96 -18.03 -0.30
N LEU A 270 -5.27 -18.29 -0.18
CA LEU A 270 -5.83 -19.16 0.84
C LEU A 270 -5.42 -20.63 0.63
N ALA A 271 -5.58 -21.15 -0.59
CA ALA A 271 -5.20 -22.52 -0.94
C ALA A 271 -3.70 -22.79 -0.66
N ARG A 272 -2.84 -21.80 -0.92
CA ARG A 272 -1.42 -21.85 -0.58
C ARG A 272 -1.18 -22.01 0.93
N ARG A 273 -1.77 -21.14 1.75
CA ARG A 273 -1.63 -21.23 3.22
C ARG A 273 -2.18 -22.55 3.75
N GLN A 274 -3.35 -22.98 3.28
CA GLN A 274 -3.92 -24.28 3.66
C GLN A 274 -3.00 -25.45 3.31
N ARG A 275 -2.37 -25.44 2.13
CA ARG A 275 -1.42 -26.48 1.75
C ARG A 275 -0.16 -26.44 2.62
N VAL A 276 0.38 -25.26 2.91
CA VAL A 276 1.52 -25.10 3.82
C VAL A 276 1.20 -25.66 5.20
N LEU A 277 0.04 -25.31 5.79
CA LEU A 277 -0.39 -25.83 7.09
C LEU A 277 -0.54 -27.35 7.07
N ALA A 278 -1.12 -27.94 6.02
CA ALA A 278 -1.20 -29.39 5.87
C ALA A 278 0.18 -30.06 5.89
N VAL A 279 1.17 -29.49 5.19
CA VAL A 279 2.56 -29.99 5.20
C VAL A 279 3.19 -29.86 6.59
N LEU A 280 2.98 -28.75 7.28
CA LEU A 280 3.51 -28.54 8.64
C LEU A 280 2.90 -29.52 9.65
N ARG A 281 1.60 -29.82 9.52
CA ARG A 281 0.93 -30.84 10.34
C ARG A 281 1.46 -32.25 10.05
N GLU A 282 1.64 -32.60 8.78
CA GLU A 282 2.23 -33.89 8.37
C GLU A 282 3.65 -34.06 8.92
N ALA A 283 4.44 -32.98 8.95
CA ALA A 283 5.78 -32.96 9.53
C ALA A 283 5.80 -32.96 11.08
N GLY A 284 4.64 -32.82 11.75
CA GLY A 284 4.56 -32.73 13.21
C GLY A 284 5.28 -31.50 13.79
N ALA A 285 5.41 -30.42 13.02
CA ALA A 285 6.21 -29.26 13.40
C ALA A 285 5.57 -28.48 14.56
N ARG A 286 6.34 -28.25 15.63
CA ARG A 286 5.90 -27.48 16.81
C ARG A 286 6.54 -26.10 16.87
N ARG A 287 7.79 -26.01 16.43
CA ARG A 287 8.59 -24.78 16.36
C ARG A 287 8.75 -24.38 14.90
N VAL A 288 8.10 -23.30 14.48
CA VAL A 288 7.99 -22.93 13.06
C VAL A 288 8.58 -21.55 12.80
N LEU A 289 9.42 -21.46 11.76
CA LEU A 289 9.88 -20.20 11.18
C LEU A 289 9.01 -19.83 9.98
N ASP A 290 8.52 -18.60 9.95
CA ASP A 290 7.92 -18.00 8.75
C ASP A 290 8.91 -16.96 8.21
N LEU A 291 9.69 -17.38 7.20
CA LEU A 291 10.79 -16.61 6.63
C LEU A 291 10.27 -15.82 5.43
N GLY A 292 10.19 -14.50 5.56
CA GLY A 292 9.44 -13.63 4.64
C GLY A 292 7.96 -13.55 5.04
N CYS A 293 7.68 -13.38 6.33
CA CYS A 293 6.32 -13.51 6.87
C CYS A 293 5.33 -12.44 6.38
N GLY A 294 5.83 -11.39 5.73
CA GLY A 294 5.03 -10.33 5.16
C GLY A 294 4.14 -9.68 6.22
N SER A 295 2.88 -9.47 5.87
CA SER A 295 1.88 -8.90 6.79
C SER A 295 1.35 -9.91 7.83
N GLY A 296 1.94 -11.11 7.95
CA GLY A 296 1.61 -12.08 9.00
C GLY A 296 0.34 -12.89 8.76
N ALA A 297 -0.03 -13.15 7.50
CA ALA A 297 -1.20 -13.98 7.19
C ALA A 297 -1.00 -15.44 7.63
N LEU A 298 0.15 -16.04 7.31
CA LEU A 298 0.48 -17.39 7.75
C LEU A 298 0.71 -17.45 9.27
N LEU A 299 1.33 -16.44 9.87
CA LEU A 299 1.48 -16.33 11.32
C LEU A 299 0.14 -16.40 12.08
N ALA A 300 -0.91 -15.79 11.53
CA ALA A 300 -2.25 -15.84 12.12
C ALA A 300 -2.81 -17.27 12.09
N ASP A 301 -2.63 -17.97 10.96
CA ASP A 301 -3.06 -19.36 10.81
C ASP A 301 -2.24 -20.28 11.74
N LEU A 302 -0.92 -20.08 11.87
CA LEU A 302 -0.05 -20.85 12.75
C LEU A 302 -0.40 -20.67 14.24
N LEU A 303 -0.80 -19.47 14.66
CA LEU A 303 -1.23 -19.22 16.04
C LEU A 303 -2.50 -19.98 16.41
N ALA A 304 -3.37 -20.21 15.43
CA ALA A 304 -4.59 -20.99 15.57
C ALA A 304 -4.32 -22.50 15.68
N GLU A 305 -3.15 -22.99 15.25
CA GLU A 305 -2.74 -24.39 15.41
C GLU A 305 -2.34 -24.68 16.86
N PRO A 306 -3.07 -25.56 17.60
CA PRO A 306 -2.72 -25.87 18.99
C PRO A 306 -1.40 -26.64 19.12
N ALA A 307 -1.01 -27.38 18.09
CA ALA A 307 0.23 -28.17 18.07
C ALA A 307 1.49 -27.30 17.93
N VAL A 308 1.37 -26.10 17.38
CA VAL A 308 2.50 -25.18 17.18
C VAL A 308 2.77 -24.43 18.48
N THR A 309 3.88 -24.73 19.13
CA THR A 309 4.23 -24.16 20.45
C THR A 309 5.10 -22.91 20.36
N GLU A 310 5.82 -22.71 19.25
CA GLU A 310 6.68 -21.55 19.05
C GLU A 310 6.70 -21.12 17.58
N ILE A 311 6.57 -19.81 17.35
CA ILE A 311 6.49 -19.20 16.02
C ILE A 311 7.46 -18.03 15.97
N VAL A 312 8.29 -17.97 14.93
CA VAL A 312 9.09 -16.78 14.63
C VAL A 312 8.80 -16.31 13.22
N GLY A 313 8.21 -15.12 13.12
CA GLY A 313 8.06 -14.40 11.85
C GLY A 313 9.30 -13.57 11.57
N VAL A 314 9.92 -13.77 10.41
CA VAL A 314 11.10 -13.02 9.97
C VAL A 314 10.75 -12.27 8.68
N ASP A 315 11.06 -10.99 8.60
CA ASP A 315 10.96 -10.23 7.35
C ASP A 315 12.06 -9.18 7.27
N VAL A 316 12.51 -8.84 6.06
CA VAL A 316 13.48 -7.76 5.85
C VAL A 316 12.81 -6.39 5.97
N ALA A 317 11.52 -6.32 5.66
CA ALA A 317 10.74 -5.09 5.64
C ALA A 317 10.09 -4.84 7.01
N ALA A 318 10.59 -3.86 7.76
CA ALA A 318 9.99 -3.39 9.00
C ALA A 318 8.48 -3.08 8.87
N ARG A 319 8.06 -2.54 7.71
CA ARG A 319 6.63 -2.27 7.44
C ARG A 319 5.77 -3.53 7.49
N ALA A 320 6.31 -4.65 7.03
CA ALA A 320 5.63 -5.93 6.95
C ALA A 320 5.45 -6.49 8.37
N LEU A 321 6.51 -6.44 9.18
CA LEU A 321 6.46 -6.81 10.60
C LEU A 321 5.46 -5.95 11.38
N ALA A 322 5.49 -4.63 11.23
CA ALA A 322 4.51 -3.75 11.88
C ALA A 322 3.07 -4.04 11.41
N ALA A 323 2.87 -4.46 10.15
CA ALA A 323 1.56 -4.92 9.68
C ALA A 323 1.16 -6.26 10.31
N ALA A 324 2.11 -7.18 10.48
CA ALA A 324 1.93 -8.45 11.17
C ALA A 324 1.56 -8.24 12.64
N GLU A 325 2.30 -7.44 13.41
CA GLU A 325 2.00 -7.17 14.83
C GLU A 325 0.56 -6.71 15.04
N ARG A 326 0.14 -5.77 14.20
CA ARG A 326 -1.19 -5.15 14.23
C ARG A 326 -2.29 -6.11 13.75
N ARG A 327 -2.03 -6.95 12.72
CA ARG A 327 -2.95 -8.02 12.30
C ARG A 327 -3.18 -9.02 13.42
N LEU A 328 -2.09 -9.43 14.08
CA LEU A 328 -2.08 -10.43 15.12
C LEU A 328 -2.58 -9.86 16.46
N ARG A 329 -2.64 -8.53 16.61
CA ARG A 329 -3.03 -7.82 17.84
C ARG A 329 -2.16 -8.25 19.03
N LEU A 330 -0.85 -8.29 18.83
CA LEU A 330 0.11 -8.78 19.83
C LEU A 330 -0.02 -8.05 21.17
N ASP A 331 -0.42 -6.77 21.16
CA ASP A 331 -0.68 -5.93 22.32
C ASP A 331 -1.89 -6.36 23.15
N ARG A 332 -2.83 -7.10 22.55
CA ARG A 332 -4.07 -7.58 23.18
C ARG A 332 -4.06 -9.08 23.45
N MET A 333 -2.97 -9.76 23.11
CA MET A 333 -2.85 -11.20 23.35
C MET A 333 -2.69 -11.49 24.84
N SER A 334 -3.25 -12.62 25.28
CA SER A 334 -2.90 -13.19 26.58
C SER A 334 -1.39 -13.48 26.65
N GLU A 335 -0.79 -13.42 27.84
CA GLU A 335 0.63 -13.75 28.04
C GLU A 335 1.00 -15.10 27.41
N ARG A 336 0.13 -16.11 27.56
CA ARG A 336 0.32 -17.44 26.99
C ARG A 336 0.38 -17.44 25.46
N GLN A 337 -0.45 -16.65 24.79
CA GLN A 337 -0.41 -16.53 23.32
C GLN A 337 0.77 -15.68 22.88
N ARG A 338 1.06 -14.59 23.60
CA ARG A 338 2.16 -13.66 23.29
C ARG A 338 3.53 -14.36 23.39
N ALA A 339 3.70 -15.28 24.33
CA ALA A 339 4.93 -16.05 24.51
C ALA A 339 5.19 -17.06 23.38
N ARG A 340 4.15 -17.48 22.65
CA ARG A 340 4.28 -18.44 21.53
C ARG A 340 4.79 -17.81 20.24
N ILE A 341 4.83 -16.48 20.13
CA ILE A 341 5.17 -15.80 18.88
C ILE A 341 6.17 -14.67 19.08
N SER A 342 7.17 -14.59 18.20
CA SER A 342 8.04 -13.42 18.10
C SER A 342 8.21 -12.99 16.66
N LEU A 343 8.47 -11.70 16.45
CA LEU A 343 8.77 -11.13 15.15
C LEU A 343 10.21 -10.62 15.16
N ARG A 344 10.94 -10.83 14.07
CA ARG A 344 12.34 -10.44 13.95
C ARG A 344 12.58 -9.81 12.59
N GLN A 345 13.28 -8.67 12.58
CA GLN A 345 13.75 -8.09 11.32
C GLN A 345 15.10 -8.68 10.96
N SER A 346 15.16 -9.38 9.83
CA SER A 346 16.41 -9.93 9.29
C SER A 346 16.26 -10.17 7.80
N ALA A 347 17.35 -10.03 7.04
CA ALA A 347 17.35 -10.43 5.65
C ALA A 347 17.71 -11.92 5.57
N LEU A 348 16.94 -12.67 4.78
CA LEU A 348 17.10 -14.13 4.59
C LEU A 348 18.38 -14.53 3.85
N THR A 349 19.33 -13.61 3.68
CA THR A 349 20.65 -13.82 3.08
C THR A 349 21.79 -13.70 4.09
N TYR A 350 21.48 -13.37 5.34
CA TYR A 350 22.43 -13.41 6.46
C TYR A 350 22.24 -14.69 7.27
N LEU A 351 23.35 -15.20 7.81
CA LEU A 351 23.29 -16.26 8.81
C LEU A 351 22.87 -15.66 10.14
N ASP A 352 21.70 -16.06 10.64
CA ASP A 352 21.24 -15.74 11.99
C ASP A 352 21.24 -17.03 12.83
N PRO A 353 22.23 -17.22 13.74
CA PRO A 353 22.29 -18.39 14.61
C PRO A 353 21.05 -18.57 15.49
N ALA A 354 20.29 -17.50 15.75
CA ALA A 354 19.06 -17.58 16.56
C ALA A 354 17.91 -18.29 15.84
N LEU A 355 18.03 -18.55 14.53
CA LEU A 355 17.06 -19.30 13.73
C LEU A 355 17.39 -20.80 13.64
N ALA A 356 18.41 -21.28 14.34
CA ALA A 356 18.73 -22.71 14.38
C ALA A 356 17.81 -23.49 15.34
N GLY A 357 17.64 -24.79 15.07
CA GLY A 357 16.95 -25.72 15.98
C GLY A 357 15.41 -25.69 15.91
N TYR A 358 14.84 -25.09 14.86
CA TYR A 358 13.40 -25.12 14.58
C TYR A 358 13.03 -26.40 13.80
N ASP A 359 11.80 -26.87 13.99
CA ASP A 359 11.32 -28.09 13.34
C ASP A 359 11.06 -27.84 11.86
N ALA A 360 10.48 -26.68 11.54
CA ALA A 360 10.17 -26.30 10.17
C ALA A 360 10.47 -24.82 9.86
N ALA A 361 10.78 -24.53 8.60
CA ALA A 361 10.80 -23.18 8.05
C ALA A 361 9.94 -23.08 6.78
N VAL A 362 9.24 -21.96 6.62
CA VAL A 362 8.41 -21.68 5.45
C VAL A 362 8.96 -20.45 4.72
N LEU A 363 9.13 -20.56 3.41
CA LEU A 363 9.43 -19.47 2.48
C LEU A 363 8.26 -19.39 1.50
N MET A 364 7.20 -18.69 1.88
CA MET A 364 5.96 -18.63 1.09
C MET A 364 5.95 -17.37 0.22
N GLU A 365 6.18 -17.53 -1.08
CA GLU A 365 6.33 -16.43 -2.05
C GLU A 365 7.45 -15.46 -1.67
N VAL A 366 8.68 -15.97 -1.69
CA VAL A 366 9.86 -15.24 -1.19
C VAL A 366 11.02 -15.31 -2.17
N VAL A 367 11.29 -16.49 -2.72
CA VAL A 367 12.47 -16.72 -3.56
C VAL A 367 12.45 -15.86 -4.83
N GLU A 368 11.26 -15.63 -5.40
CA GLU A 368 11.01 -14.79 -6.57
C GLU A 368 11.28 -13.30 -6.34
N HIS A 369 11.36 -12.86 -5.08
CA HIS A 369 11.69 -11.47 -4.71
C HIS A 369 13.19 -11.27 -4.42
N VAL A 370 13.97 -12.36 -4.41
CA VAL A 370 15.42 -12.30 -4.17
C VAL A 370 16.15 -12.17 -5.49
N ASP A 371 17.14 -11.28 -5.57
CA ASP A 371 17.99 -11.20 -6.76
C ASP A 371 18.68 -12.55 -7.01
N PRO A 372 18.70 -13.08 -8.25
CA PRO A 372 19.26 -14.41 -8.54
C PRO A 372 20.69 -14.62 -8.00
N GLY A 373 21.54 -13.58 -8.05
CA GLY A 373 22.91 -13.63 -7.49
C GLY A 373 22.99 -13.80 -5.97
N ARG A 374 21.88 -13.58 -5.25
CA ARG A 374 21.77 -13.72 -3.79
C ARG A 374 21.09 -15.02 -3.35
N LEU A 375 20.52 -15.81 -4.26
CA LEU A 375 19.93 -17.11 -3.94
C LEU A 375 20.91 -18.06 -3.24
N PRO A 376 22.21 -18.17 -3.62
CA PRO A 376 23.17 -19.01 -2.88
C PRO A 376 23.35 -18.61 -1.41
N ALA A 377 23.22 -17.31 -1.11
CA ALA A 377 23.28 -16.81 0.27
C ALA A 377 22.02 -17.19 1.05
N LEU A 378 20.84 -17.11 0.43
CA LEU A 378 19.59 -17.61 1.02
C LEU A 378 19.64 -19.11 1.27
N GLU A 379 20.12 -19.88 0.28
CA GLU A 379 20.32 -21.33 0.42
C GLU A 379 21.22 -21.65 1.61
N ARG A 380 22.33 -20.92 1.78
CA ARG A 380 23.23 -21.09 2.91
C ARG A 380 22.57 -20.69 4.23
N ALA A 381 21.85 -19.58 4.27
CA ALA A 381 21.18 -19.11 5.48
C ALA A 381 20.14 -20.12 5.99
N VAL A 382 19.29 -20.62 5.10
CA VAL A 382 18.17 -21.50 5.47
C VAL A 382 18.61 -22.95 5.61
N PHE A 383 19.25 -23.53 4.61
CA PHE A 383 19.50 -24.98 4.55
C PHE A 383 20.81 -25.40 5.23
N HIS A 384 21.65 -24.46 5.64
CA HIS A 384 22.88 -24.73 6.40
C HIS A 384 22.90 -24.03 7.76
N GLY A 385 22.55 -22.73 7.82
CA GLY A 385 22.51 -21.98 9.08
C GLY A 385 21.36 -22.40 9.99
N ALA A 386 20.12 -22.13 9.58
CA ALA A 386 18.93 -22.50 10.34
C ALA A 386 18.69 -24.01 10.37
N ARG A 387 18.90 -24.68 9.23
CA ARG A 387 18.89 -26.14 9.02
C ARG A 387 17.73 -26.87 9.71
N PRO A 388 16.46 -26.44 9.51
CA PRO A 388 15.30 -27.08 10.14
C PRO A 388 15.07 -28.50 9.61
N GLY A 389 14.28 -29.30 10.31
CA GLY A 389 13.90 -30.65 9.87
C GLY A 389 13.11 -30.64 8.56
N THR A 390 12.21 -29.66 8.41
CA THR A 390 11.41 -29.45 7.20
C THR A 390 11.57 -28.02 6.66
N VAL A 391 11.71 -27.85 5.34
CA VAL A 391 11.59 -26.54 4.68
C VAL A 391 10.48 -26.60 3.64
N VAL A 392 9.55 -25.65 3.68
CA VAL A 392 8.50 -25.49 2.67
C VAL A 392 8.78 -24.24 1.86
N VAL A 393 8.95 -24.38 0.54
CA VAL A 393 9.15 -23.26 -0.38
C VAL A 393 7.97 -23.19 -1.33
N THR A 394 7.36 -22.01 -1.49
CA THR A 394 6.41 -21.75 -2.58
C THR A 394 6.90 -20.64 -3.48
N THR A 395 6.55 -20.74 -4.76
CA THR A 395 6.84 -19.73 -5.78
C THR A 395 5.77 -19.78 -6.88
N PRO A 396 5.54 -18.68 -7.61
CA PRO A 396 4.74 -18.68 -8.83
C PRO A 396 5.25 -19.71 -9.86
N ASN A 397 4.33 -20.25 -10.64
CA ASN A 397 4.63 -21.01 -11.85
C ASN A 397 4.53 -20.08 -13.07
N ALA A 398 5.67 -19.77 -13.70
CA ALA A 398 5.71 -18.90 -14.89
C ALA A 398 4.91 -19.47 -16.06
N GLU A 399 4.86 -20.80 -16.21
CA GLU A 399 4.10 -21.46 -17.28
C GLU A 399 2.60 -21.17 -17.17
N TYR A 400 2.09 -20.98 -15.94
CA TYR A 400 0.68 -20.69 -15.70
C TYR A 400 0.29 -19.26 -16.10
N ASN A 401 1.25 -18.37 -16.34
CA ASN A 401 0.95 -16.95 -16.55
C ASN A 401 0.07 -16.69 -17.78
N VAL A 402 0.12 -17.58 -18.78
CA VAL A 402 -0.76 -17.55 -19.97
C VAL A 402 -2.24 -17.71 -19.63
N ARG A 403 -2.57 -18.23 -18.44
CA ARG A 403 -3.94 -18.41 -17.94
C ARG A 403 -4.46 -17.22 -17.14
N PHE A 404 -3.68 -16.14 -16.99
CA PHE A 404 -4.15 -14.88 -16.42
C PHE A 404 -4.44 -13.88 -17.55
N PRO A 405 -5.72 -13.65 -17.92
CA PRO A 405 -6.09 -12.82 -19.08
C PRO A 405 -5.62 -11.36 -18.98
N ALA A 406 -5.47 -10.86 -17.74
CA ALA A 406 -5.00 -9.51 -17.44
C ALA A 406 -3.46 -9.37 -17.52
N LEU A 407 -2.73 -10.47 -17.67
CA LEU A 407 -1.28 -10.48 -17.76
C LEU A 407 -0.87 -10.47 -19.23
N GLY A 408 -0.23 -9.38 -19.67
CA GLY A 408 0.34 -9.32 -21.02
C GLY A 408 1.43 -10.39 -21.26
N PRO A 409 1.74 -10.72 -22.52
CA PRO A 409 2.76 -11.71 -22.85
C PRO A 409 4.13 -11.37 -22.23
N ASN A 410 4.84 -12.38 -21.73
CA ASN A 410 6.16 -12.26 -21.09
C ASN A 410 6.24 -11.33 -19.87
N ARG A 411 5.11 -11.05 -19.19
CA ARG A 411 5.11 -10.32 -17.92
C ARG A 411 5.16 -11.25 -16.71
N LEU A 412 5.84 -10.79 -15.67
CA LEU A 412 5.77 -11.38 -14.34
C LEU A 412 4.38 -11.10 -13.74
N ARG A 413 3.88 -12.03 -12.94
CA ARG A 413 2.61 -11.98 -12.22
C ARG A 413 2.53 -10.81 -11.24
N HIS A 414 3.68 -10.39 -10.71
CA HIS A 414 3.79 -9.22 -9.84
C HIS A 414 4.98 -8.34 -10.26
N PRO A 415 4.84 -7.00 -10.26
CA PRO A 415 5.93 -6.09 -10.64
C PRO A 415 7.15 -6.16 -9.71
N ASP A 416 6.96 -6.61 -8.46
CA ASP A 416 8.05 -6.77 -7.49
C ASP A 416 8.78 -8.12 -7.60
N HIS A 417 8.43 -8.98 -8.56
CA HIS A 417 9.18 -10.21 -8.83
C HIS A 417 10.47 -9.89 -9.58
N ARG A 418 11.57 -10.54 -9.19
CA ARG A 418 12.85 -10.51 -9.90
C ARG A 418 12.89 -11.55 -11.02
N PHE A 419 12.21 -12.66 -10.83
CA PHE A 419 12.05 -13.75 -11.80
C PHE A 419 10.82 -14.58 -11.45
N GLU A 420 10.38 -15.43 -12.38
CA GLU A 420 9.45 -16.53 -12.09
C GLU A 420 9.95 -17.79 -12.78
N TRP A 421 10.00 -18.90 -12.04
CA TRP A 421 10.50 -20.16 -12.58
C TRP A 421 9.41 -20.97 -13.28
N THR A 422 9.81 -21.67 -14.34
CA THR A 422 9.07 -22.82 -14.88
C THR A 422 9.10 -23.99 -13.90
N ARG A 423 8.28 -25.02 -14.14
CA ARG A 423 8.29 -26.24 -13.31
C ARG A 423 9.61 -26.96 -13.37
N GLU A 424 10.25 -26.98 -14.52
CA GLU A 424 11.57 -27.56 -14.72
C GLU A 424 12.65 -26.80 -13.93
N GLN A 425 12.68 -25.47 -14.05
CA GLN A 425 13.65 -24.62 -13.34
C GLN A 425 13.54 -24.75 -11.82
N PHE A 426 12.32 -24.74 -11.29
CA PHE A 426 12.08 -24.89 -9.86
C PHE A 426 12.51 -26.27 -9.35
N ARG A 427 12.20 -27.34 -10.10
CA ARG A 427 12.62 -28.72 -9.77
C ARG A 427 14.14 -28.87 -9.80
N ALA A 428 14.80 -28.30 -10.80
CA ALA A 428 16.25 -28.35 -10.94
C ALA A 428 16.94 -27.61 -9.76
N TRP A 429 16.47 -26.40 -9.44
CA TRP A 429 16.97 -25.64 -8.29
C TRP A 429 16.75 -26.41 -6.98
N ALA A 430 15.53 -26.87 -6.72
CA ALA A 430 15.18 -27.58 -5.49
C ALA A 430 15.96 -28.90 -5.34
N GLY A 431 16.10 -29.68 -6.41
CA GLY A 431 16.90 -30.91 -6.42
C GLY A 431 18.36 -30.65 -6.08
N ALA A 432 18.96 -29.63 -6.70
CA ALA A 432 20.37 -29.29 -6.49
C ALA A 432 20.62 -28.76 -5.07
N VAL A 433 19.70 -27.98 -4.49
CA VAL A 433 19.77 -27.55 -3.08
C VAL A 433 19.67 -28.76 -2.15
N ALA A 434 18.72 -29.67 -2.41
CA ALA A 434 18.50 -30.84 -1.58
C ALA A 434 19.73 -31.75 -1.54
N GLU A 435 20.35 -31.99 -2.69
CA GLU A 435 21.59 -32.77 -2.81
C GLU A 435 22.75 -32.12 -2.03
N ARG A 436 23.04 -30.84 -2.31
CA ARG A 436 24.16 -30.13 -1.66
C ARG A 436 24.02 -29.96 -0.16
N ARG A 437 22.79 -29.96 0.37
CA ARG A 437 22.48 -29.61 1.76
C ARG A 437 21.97 -30.77 2.61
N GLY A 438 21.86 -31.98 2.05
CA GLY A 438 21.45 -33.17 2.81
C GLY A 438 19.94 -33.23 3.09
N TYR A 439 19.13 -32.80 2.13
CA TYR A 439 17.67 -32.92 2.20
C TYR A 439 17.15 -33.87 1.10
N ARG A 440 15.96 -34.44 1.31
CA ARG A 440 15.10 -35.01 0.26
C ARG A 440 14.09 -33.95 -0.13
N VAL A 441 13.72 -33.86 -1.40
CA VAL A 441 12.69 -32.90 -1.87
C VAL A 441 11.56 -33.64 -2.56
N ARG A 442 10.32 -33.28 -2.20
CA ARG A 442 9.10 -33.66 -2.95
C ARG A 442 8.35 -32.40 -3.39
N HIS A 443 7.61 -32.49 -4.48
CA HIS A 443 6.89 -31.36 -5.06
C HIS A 443 5.38 -31.57 -4.96
N LEU A 444 4.64 -30.51 -4.67
CA LEU A 444 3.18 -30.52 -4.59
C LEU A 444 2.59 -29.37 -5.41
N PRO A 445 1.44 -29.57 -6.06
CA PRO A 445 0.70 -28.48 -6.70
C PRO A 445 -0.06 -27.64 -5.68
N VAL A 446 -0.23 -26.35 -5.96
CA VAL A 446 -1.07 -25.43 -5.19
C VAL A 446 -1.97 -24.63 -6.12
N GLY A 447 -3.29 -24.71 -5.88
CA GLY A 447 -4.33 -24.19 -6.77
C GLY A 447 -4.82 -25.24 -7.76
N GLN A 448 -5.81 -24.87 -8.57
CA GLN A 448 -6.34 -25.75 -9.62
C GLN A 448 -5.23 -26.04 -10.66
N PRO A 449 -4.90 -27.31 -10.92
CA PRO A 449 -3.95 -27.66 -11.97
C PRO A 449 -4.59 -27.53 -13.35
N ASP A 450 -3.88 -26.89 -14.27
CA ASP A 450 -4.13 -26.93 -15.70
C ASP A 450 -3.39 -28.13 -16.32
N PRO A 451 -4.01 -28.89 -17.23
CA PRO A 451 -3.39 -30.06 -17.86
C PRO A 451 -2.07 -29.76 -18.60
N GLU A 452 -1.95 -28.58 -19.21
CA GLU A 452 -0.79 -28.17 -20.00
C GLU A 452 0.27 -27.51 -19.12
N VAL A 453 -0.14 -26.50 -18.35
CA VAL A 453 0.79 -25.61 -17.64
C VAL A 453 0.91 -25.90 -16.14
N GLY A 454 0.19 -26.90 -15.62
CA GLY A 454 0.24 -27.31 -14.21
C GLY A 454 -0.49 -26.35 -13.27
N ALA A 455 -0.14 -26.35 -11.98
CA ALA A 455 -0.78 -25.49 -10.99
C ALA A 455 -0.20 -24.06 -10.99
N PRO A 456 -0.96 -23.03 -10.60
CA PRO A 456 -0.52 -21.63 -10.60
C PRO A 456 0.61 -21.34 -9.60
N THR A 457 0.68 -22.10 -8.51
CA THR A 457 1.76 -22.02 -7.51
C THR A 457 2.47 -23.37 -7.40
N GLN A 458 3.78 -23.31 -7.32
CA GLN A 458 4.66 -24.45 -7.12
C GLN A 458 5.01 -24.55 -5.63
N LEU A 459 5.10 -25.77 -5.10
CA LEU A 459 5.53 -26.00 -3.72
C LEU A 459 6.54 -27.15 -3.66
N ALA A 460 7.66 -26.90 -2.98
CA ALA A 460 8.67 -27.91 -2.67
C ALA A 460 8.75 -28.12 -1.15
N VAL A 461 8.71 -29.38 -0.72
CA VAL A 461 8.90 -29.79 0.67
C VAL A 461 10.23 -30.49 0.78
N PHE A 462 11.15 -29.88 1.51
CA PHE A 462 12.45 -30.44 1.84
C PHE A 462 12.37 -31.11 3.21
N THR A 463 12.83 -32.35 3.31
CA THR A 463 12.95 -33.10 4.58
C THR A 463 14.40 -33.48 4.79
N ARG A 464 14.98 -33.14 5.94
CA ARG A 464 16.38 -33.43 6.24
C ARG A 464 16.61 -34.95 6.22
N LYS A 465 17.72 -35.41 5.64
CA LYS A 465 18.04 -36.86 5.56
C LYS A 465 18.42 -37.47 6.91
N ASP A 466 18.92 -36.65 7.83
CA ASP A 466 19.45 -37.06 9.13
C ASP A 466 18.43 -36.92 10.27
N GLY A 467 17.14 -37.13 9.97
CA GLY A 467 16.01 -36.94 10.90
C GLY A 467 15.18 -38.20 11.04
#